data_AF-A0A414CQG0-F1
#
_entry.id   AF-A0A414CQG0-F1
#
_cell.length_a   1.000
_cell.length_b   1.000
_cell.length_c   1.000
_cell.angle_alpha   90.00
_cell.angle_beta   90.00
_cell.angle_gamma   90.00
#
_symmetry.space_group_name_H-M   'P 1'
#
loop_
_entity.id
_entity.type
_entity.pdbx_description
1 polymer ?
#
loop_
_entity_poly.entity_id
_entity_poly.type
_entity_poly.pdbx_seq_one_letter_code
_entity_poly.pdbx_strand_id
1 'polypeptide(L)'
;MPACSSKRAVCSTEFIVYKPKNPVHKAFYYAAIGAPAFRDFLLAHVTGSTGSRQRAQPKATLTYPIPNPGLEAVEDFCAFANPLYEQIKVNERNSKQLEELRDALLPKLMTGEIDVSKLDLKQLNSHLAKSLRQLGRHVSPHKNGAARASANCPAPLAIAS
;
A
#
# COMPACT_ATOMS: atom_id res chain seq x y z
N MET A 1 0.51 1.95 -0.05
CA MET A 1 1.57 2.93 0.31
C MET A 1 2.83 2.18 0.66
N PRO A 2 4.00 2.55 0.11
CA PRO A 2 5.24 1.87 0.44
C PRO A 2 5.51 1.90 1.95
N ALA A 3 5.66 0.71 2.52
CA ALA A 3 5.81 0.48 3.94
C ALA A 3 7.27 0.66 4.37
N CYS A 4 7.84 1.85 4.19
CA CYS A 4 9.16 2.12 4.79
C CYS A 4 8.98 2.37 6.30
N SER A 5 9.53 1.49 7.13
CA SER A 5 9.44 1.54 8.59
C SER A 5 10.63 2.23 9.25
N SER A 6 11.71 2.51 8.50
CA SER A 6 12.91 3.14 9.04
C SER A 6 12.75 4.65 9.14
N LYS A 7 13.23 5.23 10.25
CA LYS A 7 13.28 6.69 10.45
C LYS A 7 14.20 7.39 9.44
N ARG A 8 15.17 6.66 8.89
CA ARG A 8 16.13 7.11 7.86
C ARG A 8 16.01 6.19 6.66
N ALA A 9 14.92 6.36 5.92
CA ALA A 9 14.74 5.67 4.65
C ALA A 9 15.77 6.18 3.63
N VAL A 10 16.41 5.25 2.93
CA VAL A 10 17.32 5.55 1.82
C VAL A 10 16.69 4.95 0.56
N CYS A 11 16.76 5.68 -0.55
CA CYS A 11 16.40 5.19 -1.88
C CYS A 11 17.53 5.49 -2.87
N SER A 12 17.56 4.79 -3.99
CA SER A 12 18.46 5.11 -5.10
C SER A 12 18.22 6.53 -5.62
N THR A 13 19.22 7.11 -6.27
CA THR A 13 19.10 8.40 -6.99
C THR A 13 18.15 8.32 -8.18
N GLU A 14 17.83 7.12 -8.65
CA GLU A 14 16.86 6.88 -9.71
C GLU A 14 15.40 7.01 -9.23
N PHE A 15 15.13 7.35 -7.96
CA PHE A 15 13.76 7.55 -7.46
C PHE A 15 13.52 8.99 -7.04
N ILE A 16 12.35 9.51 -7.38
CA ILE A 16 11.87 10.81 -6.88
C ILE A 16 11.01 10.56 -5.63
N VAL A 17 11.40 11.18 -4.51
CA VAL A 17 10.69 11.04 -3.24
C VAL A 17 9.76 12.22 -3.02
N TYR A 18 8.45 11.96 -2.99
CA TYR A 18 7.44 12.93 -2.60
C TYR A 18 7.11 12.82 -1.11
N LYS A 19 7.26 13.94 -0.39
CA LYS A 19 6.88 14.06 1.02
C LYS A 19 5.84 15.17 1.17
N PRO A 20 4.63 14.87 1.69
CA PRO A 20 3.67 15.91 1.97
C PRO A 20 4.18 16.79 3.12
N LYS A 21 3.89 18.09 3.07
CA LYS A 21 4.23 19.02 4.15
C LYS A 21 3.53 18.62 5.45
N ASN A 22 2.24 18.29 5.37
CA ASN A 22 1.48 17.71 6.47
C ASN A 22 1.38 16.18 6.29
N PRO A 23 1.96 15.37 7.19
CA PRO A 23 1.85 13.91 7.13
C PRO A 23 0.42 13.38 7.15
N VAL A 24 -0.55 14.10 7.72
CA VAL A 24 -1.96 13.68 7.77
C VAL A 24 -2.56 13.57 6.37
N HIS A 25 -2.10 14.40 5.42
CA HIS A 25 -2.63 14.46 4.06
C HIS A 25 -2.01 13.43 3.12
N LYS A 26 -1.19 12.53 3.65
CA LYS A 26 -0.39 11.60 2.85
C LYS A 26 -1.27 10.71 1.95
N ALA A 27 -2.43 10.28 2.43
CA ALA A 27 -3.35 9.44 1.65
C ALA A 27 -3.82 10.14 0.38
N PHE A 28 -4.23 11.41 0.47
CA PHE A 28 -4.67 12.19 -0.68
C PHE A 28 -3.56 12.32 -1.73
N TYR A 29 -2.37 12.78 -1.33
CA TYR A 29 -1.27 12.96 -2.28
C TYR A 29 -0.78 11.64 -2.87
N TYR A 30 -0.81 10.55 -2.09
CA TYR A 30 -0.48 9.23 -2.59
C TYR A 30 -1.48 8.76 -3.66
N ALA A 31 -2.78 8.98 -3.45
CA ALA A 31 -3.81 8.68 -4.44
C ALA A 31 -3.67 9.55 -5.70
N ALA A 32 -3.42 10.85 -5.54
CA ALA A 32 -3.25 11.79 -6.66
C ALA A 32 -2.02 11.45 -7.52
N ILE A 33 -0.88 11.14 -6.90
CA ILE A 33 0.35 10.72 -7.59
C ILE A 33 0.19 9.32 -8.20
N GLY A 34 -0.59 8.44 -7.57
CA GLY A 34 -0.87 7.11 -8.10
C GLY A 34 -1.85 7.09 -9.28
N ALA A 35 -2.49 8.22 -9.60
CA ALA A 35 -3.47 8.31 -10.67
C ALA A 35 -2.80 8.13 -12.06
N PRO A 36 -3.48 7.49 -13.02
CA PRO A 36 -2.95 7.33 -14.39
C PRO A 36 -2.53 8.66 -15.02
N ALA A 37 -3.29 9.73 -14.78
CA ALA A 37 -2.99 11.06 -15.30
C ALA A 37 -1.60 11.59 -14.88
N PHE A 38 -1.14 11.27 -13.67
CA PHE A 38 0.19 11.67 -13.22
C PHE A 38 1.27 10.85 -13.95
N ARG A 39 1.04 9.54 -14.12
CA ARG A 39 1.95 8.68 -14.87
C ARG A 39 2.07 9.11 -16.33
N ASP A 40 0.95 9.40 -16.98
CA ASP A 40 0.92 9.82 -18.38
C ASP A 40 1.63 11.18 -18.56
N PHE A 41 1.43 12.10 -17.61
CA PHE A 41 2.19 13.34 -17.56
C PHE A 41 3.70 13.09 -17.44
N LEU A 42 4.12 12.21 -16.54
CA LEU A 42 5.54 11.90 -16.37
C LEU A 42 6.12 11.35 -17.67
N LEU A 43 5.46 10.38 -18.31
CA LEU A 43 5.90 9.79 -19.57
C LEU A 43 6.05 10.83 -20.68
N ALA A 44 5.14 11.81 -20.76
CA ALA A 44 5.23 12.90 -21.73
C ALA A 44 6.39 13.88 -21.46
N HIS A 45 6.92 13.91 -20.24
CA HIS A 45 8.00 14.82 -19.81
C HIS A 45 9.31 14.07 -19.51
N VAL A 46 9.41 12.81 -19.91
CA VAL A 46 10.65 12.05 -19.91
C VAL A 46 11.60 12.62 -20.96
N THR A 47 12.87 12.81 -20.57
CA THR A 47 13.93 13.29 -21.47
C THR A 47 14.96 12.19 -21.70
N GLY A 48 15.50 12.08 -22.92
CA GLY A 48 16.50 11.07 -23.30
C GLY A 48 16.11 10.28 -24.56
N SER A 49 17.11 9.86 -25.35
CA SER A 49 16.91 9.23 -26.67
C SER A 49 16.93 7.70 -26.68
N THR A 50 17.30 7.04 -25.57
CA THR A 50 17.37 5.57 -25.46
C THR A 50 16.90 5.10 -24.08
N GLY A 51 16.25 3.93 -24.02
CA GLY A 51 15.46 3.46 -22.86
C GLY A 51 16.12 3.59 -21.49
N SER A 52 17.39 3.20 -21.31
CA SER A 52 18.08 3.29 -20.01
C SER A 52 18.41 4.72 -19.55
N ARG A 53 18.23 5.74 -20.40
CA ARG A 53 18.52 7.14 -20.10
C ARG A 53 17.27 8.00 -20.05
N GLN A 54 16.09 7.38 -20.16
CA GLN A 54 14.81 8.06 -20.15
C GLN A 54 14.39 8.46 -18.74
N ARG A 55 14.79 9.67 -18.31
CA ARG A 55 14.51 10.16 -16.95
C ARG A 55 13.45 11.24 -16.94
N ALA A 56 12.52 11.15 -15.99
CA ALA A 56 11.68 12.28 -15.61
C ALA A 56 12.52 13.26 -14.77
N GLN A 57 12.60 14.52 -15.20
CA GLN A 57 13.32 15.53 -14.43
C GLN A 57 12.49 15.91 -13.20
N PRO A 58 13.04 15.87 -11.97
CA PRO A 58 12.29 16.24 -10.76
C PRO A 58 11.66 17.63 -10.83
N LYS A 59 12.29 18.57 -11.53
CA LYS A 59 11.73 19.91 -11.74
C LYS A 59 10.47 19.91 -12.62
N ALA A 60 10.37 18.99 -13.58
CA ALA A 60 9.19 18.89 -14.45
C ALA A 60 7.96 18.38 -13.67
N THR A 61 8.16 17.62 -12.59
CA THR A 61 7.03 17.11 -11.80
C THR A 61 6.35 18.20 -10.96
N LEU A 62 7.06 19.30 -10.68
CA LEU A 62 6.53 20.45 -9.96
C LEU A 62 5.53 21.27 -10.78
N THR A 63 5.52 21.13 -12.11
CA THR A 63 4.57 21.83 -12.99
C THR A 63 3.29 21.03 -13.23
N TYR A 64 3.19 19.81 -12.70
CA TYR A 64 1.98 19.01 -12.81
C TYR A 64 0.82 19.70 -12.07
N PRO A 65 -0.32 19.95 -12.74
CA PRO A 65 -1.50 20.55 -12.11
C PRO A 65 -2.19 19.51 -11.23
N ILE A 66 -1.81 19.44 -9.96
CA ILE A 66 -2.44 18.55 -9.00
C ILE A 66 -3.83 19.07 -8.59
N PRO A 67 -4.85 18.22 -8.41
CA PRO A 67 -6.14 18.64 -7.89
C PRO A 67 -6.00 19.32 -6.52
N ASN A 68 -6.64 20.48 -6.36
CA ASN A 68 -6.70 21.23 -5.10
C ASN A 68 -8.17 21.48 -4.69
N PRO A 69 -8.86 20.48 -4.12
CA PRO A 69 -10.28 20.58 -3.78
C PRO A 69 -10.55 21.41 -2.50
N GLY A 70 -9.52 22.00 -1.89
CA GLY A 70 -9.62 22.68 -0.59
C GLY A 70 -9.21 21.78 0.58
N LEU A 71 -8.89 22.41 1.72
CA LEU A 71 -8.34 21.71 2.90
C LEU A 71 -9.32 20.69 3.49
N GLU A 72 -10.57 21.08 3.67
CA GLU A 72 -11.63 20.25 4.26
C GLU A 72 -11.82 18.94 3.47
N ALA A 73 -11.95 19.03 2.15
CA ALA A 73 -12.10 17.85 1.29
C ALA A 73 -10.87 16.92 1.33
N VAL A 74 -9.67 17.48 1.47
CA VAL A 74 -8.43 16.68 1.63
C VAL A 74 -8.43 15.95 2.98
N GLU A 75 -8.84 16.63 4.04
CA GLU A 75 -8.92 16.06 5.39
C GLU A 75 -9.98 14.96 5.47
N ASP A 76 -11.17 15.18 4.91
CA ASP A 76 -12.24 14.18 4.83
C ASP A 76 -11.82 12.93 4.06
N PHE A 77 -11.18 13.13 2.89
CA PHE A 77 -10.63 12.01 2.12
C PHE A 77 -9.60 11.23 2.95
N CYS A 78 -8.71 11.92 3.65
CA CYS A 78 -7.68 11.27 4.45
C CYS A 78 -8.25 10.56 5.67
N ALA A 79 -9.27 11.12 6.33
CA ALA A 79 -9.97 10.48 7.45
C ALA A 79 -10.59 9.14 7.01
N PHE A 80 -11.13 9.07 5.79
CA PHE A 80 -11.64 7.84 5.20
C PHE A 80 -10.52 6.87 4.74
N ALA A 81 -9.52 7.36 4.01
CA ALA A 81 -8.55 6.52 3.31
C ALA A 81 -7.38 6.03 4.19
N ASN A 82 -6.96 6.81 5.19
CA ASN A 82 -5.86 6.44 6.10
C ASN A 82 -6.08 5.08 6.78
N PRO A 83 -7.24 4.79 7.43
CA PRO A 83 -7.44 3.50 8.09
C PRO A 83 -7.40 2.33 7.10
N LEU A 84 -7.86 2.52 5.86
CA LEU A 84 -7.79 1.49 4.82
C LEU A 84 -6.33 1.19 4.43
N TYR A 85 -5.51 2.23 4.23
CA TYR A 85 -4.09 2.04 3.94
C TYR A 85 -3.32 1.42 5.10
N GLU A 86 -3.68 1.72 6.35
CA GLU A 86 -3.10 1.06 7.52
C GLU A 86 -3.44 -0.42 7.57
N GLN A 87 -4.70 -0.79 7.32
CA GLN A 87 -5.13 -2.18 7.25
C GLN A 87 -4.40 -2.95 6.15
N ILE A 88 -4.26 -2.37 4.96
CA ILE A 88 -3.48 -2.96 3.86
C ILE A 88 -2.05 -3.24 4.33
N LYS A 89 -1.40 -2.26 4.97
CA LYS A 89 -0.03 -2.39 5.47
C LYS A 89 0.10 -3.46 6.57
N VAL A 90 -0.90 -3.62 7.42
CA VAL A 90 -0.92 -4.68 8.44
C VAL A 90 -1.07 -6.04 7.77
N ASN A 91 -1.98 -6.17 6.82
CA ASN A 91 -2.22 -7.42 6.09
C ASN A 91 -0.98 -7.86 5.30
N GLU A 92 -0.32 -6.94 4.59
CA GLU A 92 0.93 -7.24 3.86
C GLU A 92 2.03 -7.78 4.80
N ARG A 93 2.18 -7.20 6.00
CA ARG A 93 3.15 -7.70 6.99
C ARG A 93 2.77 -9.08 7.51
N ASN A 94 1.50 -9.28 7.84
CA ASN A 94 1.02 -10.56 8.35
C ASN A 94 1.17 -11.66 7.30
N SER A 95 0.83 -11.38 6.04
CA SER A 95 1.05 -12.30 4.92
C SER A 95 2.51 -12.71 4.79
N LYS A 96 3.44 -11.73 4.83
CA LYS A 96 4.87 -12.01 4.79
C LYS A 96 5.34 -12.87 5.97
N GLN A 97 4.88 -12.56 7.19
CA GLN A 97 5.22 -13.36 8.37
C GLN A 97 4.68 -14.79 8.30
N LEU A 98 3.48 -14.98 7.73
CA LEU A 98 2.91 -16.31 7.53
C LEU A 98 3.68 -17.10 6.46
N GLU A 99 4.12 -16.45 5.39
CA GLU A 99 5.00 -17.05 4.38
C GLU A 99 6.34 -17.49 4.99
N GLU A 100 7.00 -16.61 5.75
CA GLU A 100 8.26 -16.93 6.45
C GLU A 100 8.07 -18.08 7.45
N LEU A 101 6.97 -18.08 8.20
CA LEU A 101 6.65 -19.15 9.14
C LEU A 101 6.40 -20.48 8.42
N ARG A 102 5.66 -20.46 7.30
CA ARG A 102 5.45 -21.63 6.45
C ARG A 102 6.78 -22.18 5.97
N ASP A 103 7.64 -21.32 5.43
CA ASP A 103 8.92 -21.73 4.84
C ASP A 103 9.91 -22.26 5.90
N ALA A 104 9.82 -21.78 7.13
CA ALA A 104 10.60 -22.28 8.25
C ALA A 104 10.09 -23.63 8.81
N LEU A 105 8.77 -23.83 8.84
CA LEU A 105 8.15 -25.02 9.45
C LEU A 105 8.01 -26.19 8.47
N LEU A 106 7.67 -25.91 7.21
CA LEU A 106 7.37 -26.95 6.23
C LEU A 106 8.54 -27.94 6.02
N PRO A 107 9.81 -27.51 5.90
CA PRO A 107 10.93 -28.43 5.79
C PRO A 107 11.03 -29.36 7.01
N LYS A 108 10.89 -28.82 8.23
CA LYS A 108 10.99 -29.58 9.48
C LYS A 108 9.84 -30.57 9.68
N LEU A 109 8.65 -30.24 9.17
CA LEU A 109 7.51 -31.15 9.11
C LEU A 109 7.77 -32.28 8.11
N MET A 110 8.33 -31.96 6.94
CA MET A 110 8.62 -32.94 5.89
C MET A 110 9.80 -33.88 6.25
N THR A 111 10.81 -33.39 6.99
CA THR A 111 11.91 -34.22 7.49
C THR A 111 11.53 -35.07 8.70
N GLY A 112 10.36 -34.83 9.31
CA GLY A 112 9.93 -35.49 10.53
C GLY A 112 10.63 -34.99 11.80
N GLU A 113 11.42 -33.91 11.72
CA GLU A 113 11.97 -33.22 12.90
C GLU A 113 10.86 -32.71 13.82
N ILE A 114 9.71 -32.32 13.25
CA ILE A 114 8.50 -31.97 13.97
C ILE A 114 7.45 -33.06 13.70
N ASP A 115 7.20 -33.90 14.71
CA ASP A 115 6.14 -34.91 14.66
C ASP A 115 4.81 -34.32 15.17
N VAL A 116 3.79 -34.35 14.30
CA VAL A 116 2.45 -33.84 14.58
C VAL A 116 1.41 -34.96 14.76
N SER A 117 1.83 -36.23 14.71
CA SER A 117 0.94 -37.40 14.69
C SER A 117 0.09 -37.55 15.96
N LYS A 118 0.57 -36.98 17.09
CA LYS A 118 -0.09 -37.07 18.41
C LYS A 118 -0.90 -35.81 18.76
N LEU A 119 -0.97 -34.82 17.87
CA LEU A 119 -1.69 -33.57 18.12
C LEU A 119 -3.17 -33.70 17.76
N ASP A 120 -4.06 -33.33 18.68
CA ASP A 120 -5.49 -33.17 18.38
C ASP A 120 -5.73 -31.81 17.69
N LEU A 121 -5.80 -31.85 16.36
CA LEU A 121 -5.93 -30.65 15.52
C LEU A 121 -7.33 -30.01 15.55
N LYS A 122 -8.32 -30.63 16.21
CA LYS A 122 -9.72 -30.13 16.19
C LYS A 122 -9.93 -28.82 16.96
N GLN A 123 -8.98 -28.41 17.80
CA GLN A 123 -9.15 -27.26 18.71
C GLN A 123 -8.56 -25.94 18.20
N LEU A 124 -7.76 -25.95 17.13
CA LEU A 124 -6.99 -24.78 16.71
C LEU A 124 -7.88 -23.74 15.98
N ASN A 125 -7.66 -22.45 16.28
CA ASN A 125 -8.31 -21.26 15.72
C ASN A 125 -9.63 -20.76 16.37
N SER A 126 -10.05 -21.31 17.51
CA SER A 126 -11.20 -20.79 18.26
C SER A 126 -11.04 -19.31 18.68
N HIS A 127 -9.81 -18.87 18.94
CA HIS A 127 -9.47 -17.47 19.22
C HIS A 127 -9.56 -16.57 17.97
N LEU A 128 -9.14 -17.05 16.79
CA LEU A 128 -9.23 -16.30 15.53
C LEU A 128 -10.69 -16.00 15.15
N ALA A 129 -11.60 -16.94 15.41
CA ALA A 129 -13.04 -16.73 15.23
C ALA A 129 -13.63 -15.65 16.14
N LYS A 130 -12.99 -15.33 17.27
CA LYS A 130 -13.41 -14.23 18.15
C LYS A 130 -12.92 -12.87 17.62
N SER A 131 -11.69 -12.81 17.13
CA SER A 131 -11.10 -11.59 16.57
C SER A 131 -11.76 -11.14 15.27
N LEU A 132 -12.14 -12.06 14.38
CA LEU A 132 -12.87 -11.75 13.14
C LEU A 132 -14.24 -11.09 13.40
N ARG A 133 -14.92 -11.45 14.51
CA ARG A 133 -16.21 -10.86 14.91
C ARG A 133 -16.09 -9.43 15.42
N GLN A 134 -14.93 -9.04 15.94
CA GLN A 134 -14.68 -7.68 16.44
C GLN A 134 -14.36 -6.70 15.30
N LEU A 135 -13.66 -7.16 14.25
CA LEU A 135 -13.34 -6.36 13.07
C LEU A 135 -14.59 -5.99 12.24
N GLY A 136 -15.61 -6.86 12.21
CA GLY A 136 -16.88 -6.59 11.51
C GLY A 136 -17.80 -5.56 12.16
N ARG A 137 -17.50 -5.05 13.37
CA ARG A 137 -18.35 -4.08 14.10
C ARG A 137 -18.04 -2.61 13.82
N HIS A 138 -16.93 -2.30 13.14
CA HIS A 138 -16.50 -0.92 12.89
C HIS A 138 -16.88 -0.37 11.50
N VAL A 139 -17.59 -1.14 10.68
CA VAL A 139 -18.15 -0.66 9.41
C VAL A 139 -19.57 -0.13 9.68
N SER A 140 -19.68 1.14 10.03
CA SER A 140 -20.98 1.83 10.02
C SER A 140 -21.55 1.85 8.60
N PRO A 141 -22.87 1.69 8.41
CA PRO A 141 -23.49 1.80 7.11
C PRO A 141 -23.51 3.26 6.70
N HIS A 142 -22.54 3.69 5.87
CA HIS A 142 -22.64 4.98 5.20
C HIS A 142 -23.59 4.83 4.01
N LYS A 143 -24.66 5.63 4.02
CA LYS A 143 -25.73 5.61 3.00
C LYS A 143 -25.15 5.81 1.60
N ASN A 144 -25.55 4.93 0.68
CA ASN A 144 -25.16 4.90 -0.73
C ASN A 144 -25.43 6.24 -1.45
N GLY A 145 -24.37 6.87 -1.95
CA GLY A 145 -24.41 7.76 -3.10
C GLY A 145 -23.73 7.06 -4.26
N ALA A 146 -24.47 6.80 -5.33
CA ALA A 146 -24.03 6.02 -6.48
C ALA A 146 -22.85 6.66 -7.22
N ALA A 147 -21.73 5.95 -7.35
CA ALA A 147 -20.79 6.14 -8.45
C ALA A 147 -20.05 4.82 -8.72
N ARG A 148 -20.32 4.28 -9.91
CA ARG A 148 -19.77 3.04 -10.46
C ARG A 148 -18.36 3.35 -10.98
N ALA A 149 -17.32 2.67 -10.49
CA ALA A 149 -16.02 2.67 -11.16
C ALA A 149 -15.32 1.31 -10.99
N SER A 150 -14.93 0.78 -12.14
CA SER A 150 -14.32 -0.52 -12.38
C SER A 150 -13.03 -0.72 -11.61
N ALA A 151 -12.87 -1.91 -11.04
CA ALA A 151 -11.65 -2.39 -10.43
C ALA A 151 -10.50 -2.47 -11.45
N ASN A 152 -9.32 -2.01 -11.04
CA ASN A 152 -8.04 -2.63 -11.37
C ASN A 152 -6.97 -2.03 -10.44
N CYS A 153 -6.50 -2.83 -9.48
CA CYS A 153 -5.40 -2.47 -8.59
C CYS A 153 -4.06 -2.78 -9.28
N PRO A 154 -3.14 -1.80 -9.43
CA PRO A 154 -1.74 -2.10 -9.64
C PRO A 154 -0.93 -1.97 -8.33
N ALA A 155 0.10 -2.80 -8.23
CA ALA A 155 1.12 -2.87 -7.20
C ALA A 155 1.81 -1.50 -6.92
N PRO A 156 2.52 -1.31 -5.79
CA PRO A 156 3.09 -0.01 -5.43
C PRO A 156 4.13 0.44 -6.47
N LEU A 157 3.82 1.52 -7.18
CA LEU A 157 4.71 2.17 -8.14
C LEU A 157 5.86 2.85 -7.38
N ALA A 158 7.01 2.19 -7.36
CA ALA A 158 8.28 2.89 -7.30
C ALA A 158 8.56 3.39 -8.72
N ILE A 159 8.41 4.69 -8.96
CA ILE A 159 8.70 5.28 -10.27
C ILE A 159 10.23 5.37 -10.37
N ALA A 160 10.82 4.36 -10.98
CA ALA A 160 12.20 4.41 -11.43
C ALA A 160 12.30 5.46 -12.55
N SER A 161 13.31 6.32 -12.42
CA SER A 161 13.81 7.19 -13.48
C SER A 161 14.58 6.39 -14.51
#